data_AF-A0A139IDG5-F1
#
_entry.id   AF-A0A139IDG5-F1
#
_cell.length_a   1.000
_cell.length_b   1.000
_cell.length_c   1.000
_cell.angle_alpha   90.00
_cell.angle_beta   90.00
_cell.angle_gamma   90.00
#
_symmetry.space_group_name_H-M   'P 1'
#
loop_
_entity.id
_entity.type
_entity.pdbx_description
1 polymer ?
#
loop_
_entity_poly.entity_id
_entity_poly.type
_entity_poly.pdbx_seq_one_letter_code
_entity_poly.pdbx_strand_id
1 'polypeptide(L)'
;MASRLENAKAFFKDVTGHQFTNSNLLIEALDTTGQRARESNRRLALLGDKLMAHIVTDMWYASIAPLVRGQTLLERICANDNLATVGYNIGLDHHVVVNAGQRGTVSRKTMATTVQAVIGATYLDSVKDIETVKDVMVCIGLDPSGV
;
A
#
# COMPACT_ATOMS: atom_id res chain seq x y z
N MET A 1 -6.26 -19.59 -11.14
CA MET A 1 -5.74 -18.24 -11.43
C MET A 1 -6.83 -17.19 -11.24
N ALA A 2 -7.98 -17.30 -11.93
CA ALA A 2 -9.12 -16.39 -11.80
C ALA A 2 -9.67 -16.28 -10.37
N SER A 3 -9.85 -17.40 -9.66
CA SER A 3 -10.38 -17.39 -8.29
C SER A 3 -9.52 -16.62 -7.27
N ARG A 4 -8.19 -16.66 -7.39
CA ARG A 4 -7.29 -15.92 -6.48
C ARG A 4 -7.37 -14.41 -6.69
N LEU A 5 -7.48 -13.98 -7.94
CA LEU A 5 -7.61 -12.57 -8.29
C LEU A 5 -8.95 -12.02 -7.81
N GLU A 6 -10.05 -12.75 -8.03
CA GLU A 6 -11.37 -12.32 -7.56
C GLU A 6 -11.44 -12.27 -6.02
N ASN A 7 -10.81 -13.22 -5.32
CA ASN A 7 -10.68 -13.14 -3.86
C ASN A 7 -9.86 -11.92 -3.41
N ALA A 8 -8.78 -11.59 -4.11
CA ALA A 8 -8.00 -10.39 -3.81
C ALA A 8 -8.80 -9.10 -4.05
N LYS A 9 -9.56 -9.01 -5.14
CA LYS A 9 -10.44 -7.86 -5.40
C LYS A 9 -11.51 -7.70 -4.33
N ALA A 10 -12.18 -8.79 -3.96
CA ALA A 10 -13.18 -8.78 -2.90
C ALA A 10 -12.56 -8.33 -1.58
N PHE A 11 -11.40 -8.87 -1.23
CA PHE A 11 -10.63 -8.45 -0.06
C PHE A 11 -10.34 -6.94 -0.04
N PHE A 12 -9.80 -6.37 -1.12
CA PHE A 12 -9.51 -4.93 -1.17
C PHE A 12 -10.77 -4.08 -1.10
N LYS A 13 -11.84 -4.48 -1.80
CA LYS A 13 -13.14 -3.82 -1.70
C LYS A 13 -13.65 -3.80 -0.27
N ASP A 14 -13.55 -4.91 0.45
CA ASP A 14 -14.09 -5.03 1.80
C ASP A 14 -13.26 -4.22 2.82
N VAL A 15 -11.93 -4.22 2.67
CA VAL A 15 -11.04 -3.51 3.60
C VAL A 15 -10.96 -2.02 3.32
N THR A 16 -11.04 -1.59 2.04
CA THR A 16 -10.75 -0.20 1.65
C THR A 16 -11.90 0.50 0.91
N GLY A 17 -12.94 -0.21 0.54
CA GLY A 17 -14.00 0.29 -0.35
C GLY A 17 -13.58 0.44 -1.81
N HIS A 18 -12.29 0.40 -2.13
CA HIS A 18 -11.77 0.57 -3.49
C HIS A 18 -11.94 -0.69 -4.33
N GLN A 19 -12.55 -0.55 -5.50
CA GLN A 19 -12.75 -1.64 -6.45
C GLN A 19 -11.82 -1.46 -7.65
N PHE A 20 -10.75 -2.26 -7.70
CA PHE A 20 -9.80 -2.25 -8.81
C PHE A 20 -10.50 -2.57 -10.14
N THR A 21 -10.49 -1.58 -11.05
CA THR A 21 -10.99 -1.73 -12.42
C THR A 21 -9.96 -2.37 -13.32
N ASN A 22 -8.68 -2.04 -13.14
CA ASN A 22 -7.54 -2.62 -13.83
C ASN A 22 -6.89 -3.71 -12.97
N SER A 23 -7.28 -4.94 -13.26
CA SER A 23 -6.77 -6.12 -12.56
C SER A 23 -5.25 -6.30 -12.66
N ASN A 24 -4.61 -5.77 -13.70
CA ASN A 24 -3.16 -5.91 -13.88
C ASN A 24 -2.38 -5.10 -12.83
N LEU A 25 -2.90 -3.94 -12.40
CA LEU A 25 -2.29 -3.13 -11.34
C LEU A 25 -2.31 -3.87 -10.02
N LEU A 26 -3.45 -4.50 -9.68
CA LEU A 26 -3.57 -5.29 -8.47
C LEU A 26 -2.65 -6.52 -8.50
N ILE A 27 -2.59 -7.21 -9.63
CA ILE A 27 -1.69 -8.35 -9.84
C ILE A 27 -0.23 -7.92 -9.67
N GLU A 28 0.18 -6.81 -10.26
CA GLU A 28 1.54 -6.29 -10.15
C GLU A 28 1.87 -5.92 -8.71
N ALA A 29 0.95 -5.27 -7.99
CA ALA A 29 1.15 -4.89 -6.59
C ALA A 29 1.37 -6.09 -5.67
N LEU A 30 0.68 -7.21 -5.93
CA LEU A 30 0.76 -8.44 -5.15
C LEU A 30 1.91 -9.37 -5.56
N ASP A 31 2.55 -9.14 -6.72
CA ASP A 31 3.65 -9.98 -7.20
C ASP A 31 4.99 -9.55 -6.62
N THR A 32 5.60 -10.41 -5.78
CA THR A 32 6.95 -10.19 -5.23
C THR A 32 8.00 -11.07 -5.91
N THR A 33 7.60 -11.92 -6.86
CA THR A 33 8.44 -12.96 -7.45
C THR A 33 9.34 -12.46 -8.57
N GLY A 34 8.93 -11.38 -9.23
CA GLY A 34 9.59 -10.84 -10.42
C GLY A 34 9.30 -11.62 -11.70
N GLN A 35 8.37 -12.58 -11.63
CA GLN A 35 8.00 -13.42 -12.76
C GLN A 35 7.07 -12.70 -13.75
N ARG A 36 6.26 -11.74 -13.29
CA ARG A 36 5.32 -11.01 -14.16
C ARG A 36 5.87 -9.69 -14.66
N ALA A 37 6.64 -9.00 -13.84
CA ALA A 37 7.25 -7.72 -14.16
C ALA A 37 8.70 -7.68 -13.66
N ARG A 38 9.57 -7.04 -14.44
CA ARG A 38 10.94 -6.76 -14.01
C ARG A 38 10.89 -5.91 -12.72
N GLU A 39 11.63 -6.33 -11.71
CA GLU A 39 11.65 -5.73 -10.36
C GLU A 39 10.39 -5.96 -9.50
N SER A 40 9.47 -6.83 -9.94
CA SER A 40 8.26 -7.17 -9.17
C SER A 40 7.39 -5.93 -8.88
N ASN A 41 6.69 -5.90 -7.76
CA ASN A 41 5.89 -4.76 -7.28
C ASN A 41 6.69 -3.49 -6.92
N ARG A 42 8.02 -3.47 -7.04
CA ARG A 42 8.86 -2.39 -6.49
C ARG A 42 8.70 -1.04 -7.21
N ARG A 43 8.31 -1.06 -8.49
CA ARG A 43 8.03 0.18 -9.24
C ARG A 43 6.79 0.89 -8.71
N LEU A 44 5.72 0.13 -8.48
CA LEU A 44 4.52 0.62 -7.80
C LEU A 44 4.82 1.03 -6.36
N ALA A 45 5.65 0.26 -5.64
CA ALA A 45 6.02 0.59 -4.26
C ALA A 45 6.74 1.93 -4.16
N LEU A 46 7.68 2.22 -5.07
CA LEU A 46 8.34 3.52 -5.10
C LEU A 46 7.36 4.67 -5.33
N LEU A 47 6.41 4.50 -6.24
CA LEU A 47 5.36 5.50 -6.48
C LEU A 47 4.50 5.72 -5.23
N GLY A 48 4.02 4.62 -4.62
CA GLY A 48 3.19 4.69 -3.42
C GLY A 48 3.90 5.29 -2.21
N ASP A 49 5.18 4.97 -2.00
CA ASP A 49 6.02 5.57 -0.96
C ASP A 49 6.03 7.10 -1.05
N LYS A 50 6.24 7.63 -2.26
CA LYS A 50 6.27 9.09 -2.48
C LYS A 50 4.90 9.74 -2.39
N LEU A 51 3.84 9.04 -2.80
CA LEU A 51 2.47 9.52 -2.63
C LEU A 51 2.08 9.61 -1.16
N MET A 52 2.32 8.58 -0.35
CA MET A 52 2.02 8.62 1.09
C MET A 52 2.79 9.74 1.78
N ALA A 53 4.09 9.86 1.50
CA ALA A 53 4.90 10.94 2.05
C ALA A 53 4.35 12.31 1.65
N HIS A 54 3.97 12.50 0.38
CA HIS A 54 3.36 13.72 -0.10
C HIS A 54 2.05 14.04 0.65
N ILE A 55 1.11 13.10 0.73
CA ILE A 55 -0.19 13.28 1.40
C ILE A 55 -0.01 13.67 2.87
N VAL A 56 0.87 12.96 3.59
CA VAL A 56 1.16 13.26 5.00
C VAL A 56 1.78 14.67 5.13
N THR A 57 2.73 15.02 4.27
CA THR A 57 3.37 16.35 4.33
C THR A 57 2.43 17.48 3.94
N ASP A 58 1.54 17.28 2.97
CA ASP A 58 0.59 18.29 2.50
C ASP A 58 -0.42 18.63 3.61
N MET A 59 -0.98 17.59 4.24
CA MET A 59 -1.89 17.75 5.38
C MET A 59 -1.21 18.37 6.59
N TRP A 60 0.02 17.94 6.91
CA TRP A 60 0.79 18.56 7.99
C TRP A 60 1.08 20.03 7.71
N TYR A 61 1.51 20.38 6.49
CA TYR A 61 1.86 21.76 6.13
C TYR A 61 0.68 22.71 6.30
N ALA A 62 -0.54 22.27 5.92
CA ALA A 62 -1.78 23.03 6.11
C ALA A 62 -2.14 23.28 7.59
N SER A 63 -1.62 22.46 8.52
CA SER A 63 -1.94 22.56 9.96
C SER A 63 -1.17 23.67 10.72
N ILE A 64 -0.15 24.28 10.10
CA ILE A 64 0.75 25.28 10.74
C ILE A 64 1.49 24.69 11.96
N ALA A 65 1.53 23.36 12.11
CA ALA A 65 2.24 22.71 13.20
C ALA A 65 3.77 22.82 13.03
N PRO A 66 4.55 22.76 14.12
CA PRO A 66 6.01 22.81 14.05
C PRO A 66 6.62 21.69 13.18
N LEU A 67 7.80 21.93 12.60
CA LEU A 67 8.53 20.98 11.75
C LEU A 67 8.67 19.58 12.38
N VAL A 68 8.99 19.52 13.67
CA VAL A 68 9.15 18.24 14.40
C VAL A 68 7.89 17.39 14.35
N ARG A 69 6.69 18.01 14.32
CA ARG A 69 5.43 17.28 14.23
C ARG A 69 5.31 16.57 12.88
N GLY A 70 5.69 17.23 11.78
CA GLY A 70 5.66 16.65 10.45
C GLY A 70 6.64 15.49 10.29
N GLN A 71 7.84 15.64 10.84
CA GLN A 71 8.85 14.56 10.87
C GLN A 71 8.33 13.33 11.64
N THR A 72 7.78 13.54 12.83
CA THR A 72 7.19 12.45 13.62
C THR A 72 6.02 11.77 12.90
N LEU A 73 5.17 12.52 12.17
CA LEU A 73 4.08 11.92 11.40
C LEU A 73 4.60 11.00 10.29
N LEU A 74 5.62 11.45 9.53
CA LEU A 74 6.24 10.62 8.50
C LEU A 74 6.88 9.36 9.09
N GLU A 75 7.64 9.49 10.18
CA GLU A 75 8.27 8.36 10.87
C GLU A 75 7.24 7.38 11.45
N ARG A 76 6.08 7.87 11.90
CA ARG A 76 5.03 7.01 12.45
C ARG A 76 4.25 6.29 11.36
N ILE A 77 3.85 7.01 10.32
CA ILE A 77 2.91 6.51 9.30
C ILE A 77 3.65 5.75 8.20
N CYS A 78 4.70 6.35 7.64
CA CYS A 78 5.39 5.83 6.45
C CYS A 78 6.56 4.88 6.77
N ALA A 79 6.89 4.66 8.05
CA ALA A 79 7.95 3.71 8.40
C ALA A 79 7.58 2.29 7.99
N ASN A 80 8.55 1.58 7.38
CA ASN A 80 8.38 0.19 6.95
C ASN A 80 7.85 -0.73 8.05
N ASP A 81 8.23 -0.47 9.30
CA ASP A 81 7.78 -1.26 10.45
C ASP A 81 6.28 -1.09 10.72
N ASN A 82 5.77 0.13 10.61
CA ASN A 82 4.35 0.43 10.71
C ASN A 82 3.59 -0.16 9.52
N LEU A 83 4.09 0.06 8.29
CA LEU A 83 3.48 -0.49 7.07
C LEU A 83 3.40 -2.00 7.08
N ALA A 84 4.44 -2.68 7.57
CA ALA A 84 4.43 -4.13 7.73
C ALA A 84 3.35 -4.58 8.72
N THR A 85 3.24 -3.88 9.86
CA THR A 85 2.24 -4.16 10.89
C THR A 85 0.83 -3.98 10.36
N VAL A 86 0.55 -2.87 9.67
CA VAL A 86 -0.73 -2.61 9.00
C VAL A 86 -1.06 -3.71 7.99
N GLY A 87 -0.10 -4.08 7.12
CA GLY A 87 -0.30 -5.13 6.13
C GLY A 87 -0.71 -6.47 6.74
N TYR A 88 -0.10 -6.86 7.86
CA TYR A 88 -0.52 -8.05 8.60
C TYR A 88 -1.89 -7.91 9.27
N ASN A 89 -2.15 -6.77 9.90
CA ASN A 89 -3.40 -6.53 10.61
C ASN A 89 -4.61 -6.62 9.68
N ILE A 90 -4.47 -6.20 8.42
CA ILE A 90 -5.52 -6.32 7.42
C ILE A 90 -5.54 -7.69 6.73
N GLY A 91 -4.57 -8.58 6.96
CA GLY A 91 -4.51 -9.92 6.33
C GLY A 91 -3.96 -9.93 4.90
N LEU A 92 -3.19 -8.89 4.51
CA LEU A 92 -2.66 -8.76 3.15
C LEU A 92 -1.72 -9.92 2.76
N ASP A 93 -1.03 -10.54 3.72
CA ASP A 93 -0.09 -11.64 3.50
C ASP A 93 -0.72 -12.85 2.80
N HIS A 94 -2.02 -13.08 3.01
CA HIS A 94 -2.77 -14.15 2.35
C HIS A 94 -2.90 -13.97 0.83
N HIS A 95 -2.69 -12.75 0.35
CA HIS A 95 -2.83 -12.37 -1.06
C HIS A 95 -1.49 -12.12 -1.77
N VAL A 96 -0.38 -12.04 -1.03
CA VAL A 96 0.96 -11.80 -1.59
C VAL A 96 1.46 -13.04 -2.33
N VAL A 97 1.93 -12.85 -3.56
CA VAL A 97 2.53 -13.92 -4.36
C VAL A 97 4.04 -13.99 -4.08
N VAL A 98 4.46 -15.02 -3.35
CA VAL A 98 5.87 -15.30 -3.03
C VAL A 98 6.44 -16.45 -3.87
N ASN A 99 7.77 -16.51 -3.98
CA ASN A 99 8.45 -17.57 -4.73
C ASN A 99 8.24 -18.93 -4.05
N ALA A 100 8.14 -20.02 -4.83
CA ALA A 100 7.87 -21.37 -4.32
C ALA A 100 8.94 -21.90 -3.33
N GLY A 101 10.16 -21.34 -3.35
CA GLY A 101 11.25 -21.63 -2.40
C GLY A 101 11.21 -20.78 -1.12
N GLN A 102 10.41 -19.71 -1.09
CA GLN A 102 10.14 -18.89 0.09
C GLN A 102 8.89 -19.39 0.82
N ARG A 103 8.80 -20.71 1.05
CA ARG A 103 7.73 -21.28 1.87
C ARG A 103 7.88 -20.76 3.29
N GLY A 104 7.04 -19.81 3.69
CA GLY A 104 7.08 -19.17 5.00
C GLY A 104 6.25 -17.88 5.02
N THR A 105 6.21 -17.25 6.19
CA THR A 105 5.58 -15.93 6.38
C THR A 105 6.24 -14.90 5.47
N VAL A 106 5.45 -14.00 4.89
CA VAL A 106 5.96 -12.84 4.15
C VAL A 106 7.00 -12.12 5.02
N SER A 107 8.10 -11.60 4.47
CA SER A 107 9.03 -10.84 5.32
C SER A 107 8.41 -9.49 5.66
N ARG A 108 8.69 -8.89 6.83
CA ARG A 108 8.20 -7.52 7.14
C ARG A 108 8.57 -6.51 6.06
N LYS A 109 9.79 -6.61 5.51
CA LYS A 109 10.25 -5.76 4.41
C LYS A 109 9.40 -5.93 3.14
N THR A 110 9.10 -7.17 2.79
CA THR A 110 8.22 -7.50 1.65
C THR A 110 6.82 -6.96 1.92
N MET A 111 6.28 -7.15 3.12
CA MET A 111 4.96 -6.65 3.49
C MET A 111 4.86 -5.12 3.32
N ALA A 112 5.82 -4.38 3.89
CA ALA A 112 5.87 -2.92 3.73
C ALA A 112 5.93 -2.49 2.27
N THR A 113 6.75 -3.18 1.46
CA THR A 113 6.86 -2.93 0.02
C THR A 113 5.53 -3.20 -0.69
N THR A 114 4.81 -4.26 -0.33
CA THR A 114 3.51 -4.59 -0.91
C THR A 114 2.45 -3.55 -0.53
N VAL A 115 2.41 -3.08 0.73
CA VAL A 115 1.50 -2.01 1.15
C VAL A 115 1.73 -0.74 0.31
N GLN A 116 2.99 -0.33 0.15
CA GLN A 116 3.37 0.76 -0.75
C GLN A 116 2.92 0.50 -2.19
N ALA A 117 3.08 -0.73 -2.69
CA ALA A 117 2.70 -1.07 -4.06
C ALA A 117 1.18 -1.02 -4.29
N VAL A 118 0.38 -1.44 -3.31
CA VAL A 118 -1.09 -1.32 -3.34
C VAL A 118 -1.51 0.14 -3.38
N ILE A 119 -0.86 1.00 -2.59
CA ILE A 119 -1.12 2.45 -2.63
C ILE A 119 -0.79 3.03 -4.02
N GLY A 120 0.37 2.67 -4.59
CA GLY A 120 0.73 3.07 -5.95
C GLY A 120 -0.24 2.55 -7.02
N ALA A 121 -0.72 1.31 -6.87
CA ALA A 121 -1.72 0.72 -7.77
C ALA A 121 -3.06 1.43 -7.67
N THR A 122 -3.52 1.75 -6.46
CA THR A 122 -4.77 2.49 -6.20
C THR A 122 -4.74 3.83 -6.91
N TYR A 123 -3.65 4.58 -6.77
CA TYR A 123 -3.47 5.86 -7.46
C TYR A 123 -3.58 5.74 -8.98
N LEU A 124 -2.99 4.71 -9.58
CA LEU A 124 -3.07 4.52 -11.03
C LEU A 124 -4.45 4.04 -11.48
N ASP A 125 -5.11 3.19 -10.69
CA ASP A 125 -6.46 2.69 -10.98
C ASP A 125 -7.51 3.79 -10.89
N SER A 126 -7.37 4.69 -9.92
CA SER A 126 -8.23 5.86 -9.70
C SER A 126 -7.97 7.02 -10.66
N VAL A 127 -7.21 6.82 -11.74
CA VAL A 127 -6.84 7.87 -12.71
C VAL A 127 -6.10 9.03 -12.02
N LYS A 128 -5.17 8.69 -11.13
CA LYS A 128 -4.31 9.61 -10.37
C LYS A 128 -5.04 10.48 -9.35
N ASP A 129 -6.15 9.97 -8.81
CA ASP A 129 -6.89 10.66 -7.75
C ASP A 129 -6.24 10.45 -6.38
N ILE A 130 -5.81 11.57 -5.77
CA ILE A 130 -5.14 11.60 -4.46
C ILE A 130 -6.14 11.36 -3.32
N GLU A 131 -7.40 11.82 -3.44
CA GLU A 131 -8.39 11.63 -2.37
C GLU A 131 -8.75 10.15 -2.23
N THR A 132 -8.92 9.42 -3.34
CA THR A 132 -9.08 7.96 -3.28
C THR A 132 -7.90 7.27 -2.56
N VAL A 133 -6.66 7.73 -2.78
CA VAL A 133 -5.49 7.16 -2.09
C VAL A 133 -5.55 7.43 -0.60
N LYS A 134 -5.93 8.64 -0.21
CA LYS A 134 -6.09 9.05 1.18
C LYS A 134 -7.20 8.27 1.88
N ASP A 135 -8.33 8.06 1.23
CA ASP A 135 -9.42 7.21 1.75
C ASP A 135 -8.93 5.79 2.00
N VAL A 136 -8.20 5.20 1.05
CA VAL A 136 -7.59 3.87 1.22
C VAL A 136 -6.59 3.87 2.39
N MET A 137 -5.74 4.89 2.53
CA MET A 137 -4.82 5.02 3.66
C MET A 137 -5.56 5.03 4.99
N VAL A 138 -6.63 5.82 5.12
CA VAL A 138 -7.46 5.88 6.34
C VAL A 138 -8.08 4.51 6.64
N CYS A 139 -8.68 3.85 5.64
CA CYS A 139 -9.31 2.55 5.82
C CYS A 139 -8.36 1.45 6.33
N ILE A 140 -7.09 1.49 5.92
CA ILE A 140 -6.07 0.53 6.39
C ILE A 140 -5.35 0.97 7.67
N GLY A 141 -5.75 2.09 8.29
CA GLY A 141 -5.16 2.56 9.55
C GLY A 141 -3.86 3.38 9.38
N LEU A 142 -3.65 3.98 8.21
CA LEU A 142 -2.56 4.92 7.90
C LEU A 142 -3.06 6.36 7.83
N ASP A 143 -3.89 6.78 8.78
CA ASP A 143 -4.52 8.11 8.76
C ASP A 143 -3.46 9.24 8.70
N PRO A 144 -3.42 10.02 7.60
CA PRO A 144 -2.45 11.09 7.41
C PRO A 144 -2.70 12.33 8.27
N SER A 145 -3.88 12.49 8.86
CA SER A 145 -4.19 13.61 9.77
C SER A 145 -3.48 13.49 11.12
N GLY A 146 -3.08 12.27 11.48
CA GLY A 146 -2.22 12.03 12.62
C GLY A 146 -2.93 11.99 13.99
N VAL A 147 -4.26 12.00 14.02
CA VAL A 147 -5.09 11.69 15.20
C VAL A 147 -5.03 10.23 15.59
#